data_AF-W2RQK3-F1
#
_entry.id   AF-W2RQK3-F1
#
_cell.length_a   1.000
_cell.length_b   1.000
_cell.length_c   1.000
_cell.angle_alpha   90.00
_cell.angle_beta   90.00
_cell.angle_gamma   90.00
#
_symmetry.space_group_name_H-M   'P 1'
#
loop_
_entity.id
_entity.type
_entity.pdbx_description
1 polymer ?
#
loop_
_entity_poly.entity_id
_entity_poly.type
_entity_poly.pdbx_seq_one_letter_code
_entity_poly.pdbx_strand_id
1 'polypeptide(L)'
;MSFVVPEMLSRCLNYDHAPPNQHSLLLDFIRLSHADRGFLAGLLLISCRYMCRFHRRHHPYQDLATTYKLDCLRSLSQSIAVAPSAVSDATIAKAIVLAQDELALGDVQTSRNHVLGAVKMVNLNGGPRLLGVGGFLWYLLQNFVQRKGGFAGAPELSAKT
;
A
#
# COMPACT_ATOMS: atom_id res chain seq x y z
N MET A 1 -19.44 -6.18 -17.35
CA MET A 1 -19.04 -5.69 -16.01
C MET A 1 -17.52 -5.60 -15.99
N SER A 2 -16.97 -4.39 -15.96
CA SER A 2 -15.52 -4.17 -15.89
C SER A 2 -15.14 -3.94 -14.43
N PHE A 3 -14.26 -4.77 -13.88
CA PHE A 3 -13.71 -4.58 -12.55
C PHE A 3 -12.36 -3.86 -12.69
N VAL A 4 -12.15 -2.80 -11.91
CA VAL A 4 -10.86 -2.11 -11.85
C VAL A 4 -9.99 -2.87 -10.85
N VAL A 5 -8.99 -3.59 -11.37
CA VAL A 5 -7.94 -4.19 -10.55
C VAL A 5 -6.91 -3.11 -10.23
N PRO A 6 -6.66 -2.76 -8.96
CA PRO A 6 -5.60 -1.83 -8.60
C PRO A 6 -4.27 -2.22 -9.25
N GLU A 7 -3.49 -1.26 -9.77
CA GLU A 7 -2.20 -1.53 -10.42
C GLU A 7 -1.21 -2.28 -9.47
N MET A 8 -1.42 -2.18 -8.16
CA MET A 8 -0.76 -3.01 -7.13
C MET A 8 -0.86 -4.52 -7.40
N LEU A 9 -2.00 -4.99 -7.91
CA LEU A 9 -2.29 -6.40 -8.15
C LEU A 9 -1.86 -6.85 -9.55
N SER A 10 -1.63 -5.92 -10.49
CA SER A 10 -1.36 -6.23 -11.91
C SER A 10 0.10 -6.14 -12.33
N ARG A 11 0.98 -5.51 -11.54
CA ARG A 11 2.43 -5.72 -11.71
C ARG A 11 2.80 -7.05 -11.07
N CYS A 12 2.91 -8.09 -11.89
CA CYS A 12 3.36 -9.42 -11.49
C CYS A 12 4.62 -9.31 -10.62
N LEU A 13 4.43 -9.45 -9.31
CA LEU A 13 5.52 -9.68 -8.37
C LEU A 13 5.96 -11.12 -8.60
N ASN A 14 7.26 -11.36 -8.77
CA ASN A 14 7.75 -12.73 -8.94
C ASN A 14 7.51 -13.49 -7.63
N TYR A 15 6.55 -14.41 -7.66
CA TYR A 15 6.14 -15.23 -6.54
C TYR A 15 7.06 -16.47 -6.47
N ASP A 16 8.05 -16.48 -5.58
CA ASP A 16 8.85 -17.70 -5.28
C ASP A 16 8.10 -18.68 -4.34
N HIS A 17 6.97 -18.26 -3.77
CA HIS A 17 6.02 -19.13 -3.08
C HIS A 17 4.62 -18.88 -3.66
N ALA A 18 3.91 -19.95 -4.01
CA ALA A 18 2.65 -19.90 -4.76
C ALA A 18 1.72 -18.77 -4.26
N PRO A 19 1.27 -17.86 -5.15
CA PRO A 19 0.45 -16.73 -4.73
C PRO A 19 -0.84 -17.22 -4.07
N PRO A 20 -1.36 -16.52 -3.03
CA PRO A 20 -2.79 -16.57 -2.78
C PRO A 20 -3.49 -16.19 -4.10
N ASN A 21 -4.55 -16.92 -4.46
CA ASN A 21 -5.26 -16.66 -5.70
C ASN A 21 -5.60 -15.16 -5.81
N GLN A 22 -5.45 -14.56 -7.00
CA GLN A 22 -5.73 -13.12 -7.21
C GLN A 22 -7.13 -12.72 -6.73
N HIS A 23 -8.05 -13.68 -6.75
CA HIS A 23 -9.39 -13.55 -6.23
C HIS A 23 -9.46 -13.31 -4.72
N SER A 24 -8.70 -14.04 -3.89
CA SER A 24 -8.63 -13.80 -2.44
C SER A 24 -8.01 -12.45 -2.16
N LEU A 25 -6.95 -12.07 -2.88
CA LEU A 25 -6.32 -10.75 -2.72
C LEU A 25 -7.30 -9.61 -2.98
N LEU A 26 -8.09 -9.72 -4.04
CA LEU A 26 -9.13 -8.74 -4.37
C LEU A 26 -10.21 -8.71 -3.28
N LEU A 27 -10.68 -9.88 -2.82
CA LEU A 27 -11.71 -9.98 -1.76
C LEU A 27 -11.23 -9.38 -0.45
N ASP A 28 -9.98 -9.61 -0.08
CA ASP A 28 -9.40 -9.10 1.15
C ASP A 28 -9.21 -7.59 1.08
N PHE A 29 -8.84 -7.04 -0.09
CA PHE A 29 -8.81 -5.60 -0.33
C PHE A 29 -10.20 -4.96 -0.29
N ILE A 30 -11.21 -5.65 -0.82
CA ILE A 30 -12.61 -5.19 -0.76
C ILE A 30 -13.09 -5.18 0.70
N ARG A 31 -12.83 -6.24 1.46
CA ARG A 31 -13.20 -6.30 2.88
C ARG A 31 -12.50 -5.22 3.70
N LEU A 32 -11.20 -5.03 3.48
CA LEU A 32 -10.42 -4.02 4.18
C LEU A 32 -10.86 -2.59 3.84
N SER A 33 -11.19 -2.32 2.56
CA SER A 33 -11.67 -1.00 2.12
C SER A 33 -13.10 -0.71 2.57
N HIS A 34 -13.93 -1.73 2.70
CA HIS A 34 -15.24 -1.58 3.33
C HIS A 34 -15.10 -1.22 4.83
N ALA A 35 -14.10 -1.78 5.52
CA ALA A 35 -13.88 -1.55 6.95
C ALA A 35 -13.16 -0.23 7.28
N ASP A 36 -12.29 0.28 6.40
CA ASP A 36 -11.52 1.51 6.62
C ASP A 36 -11.67 2.49 5.44
N ARG A 37 -12.31 3.63 5.72
CA ARG A 37 -12.55 4.70 4.73
C ARG A 37 -11.27 5.32 4.18
N GLY A 38 -10.22 5.41 4.99
CA GLY A 38 -8.92 5.92 4.55
C GLY A 38 -8.25 4.98 3.57
N PHE A 39 -8.37 3.67 3.79
CA PHE A 39 -7.87 2.67 2.86
C PHE A 39 -8.70 2.65 1.56
N LEU A 40 -10.02 2.80 1.64
CA LEU A 40 -10.85 3.01 0.44
C LEU A 40 -10.41 4.24 -0.36
N ALA A 41 -10.14 5.37 0.30
CA ALA A 41 -9.57 6.54 -0.35
C ALA A 41 -8.24 6.20 -1.05
N GLY A 42 -7.38 5.41 -0.42
CA GLY A 42 -6.17 4.88 -1.04
C GLY A 42 -6.41 4.08 -2.33
N LEU A 43 -7.42 3.20 -2.37
CA LEU A 43 -7.76 2.46 -3.60
C LEU A 43 -8.29 3.37 -4.70
N LEU A 44 -9.11 4.35 -4.34
CA LEU A 44 -9.63 5.34 -5.29
C LEU A 44 -8.51 6.24 -5.83
N LEU A 45 -7.52 6.58 -4.99
CA LEU A 45 -6.29 7.27 -5.41
C LEU A 45 -5.56 6.48 -6.51
N ILE A 46 -5.23 5.21 -6.26
CA ILE A 46 -4.54 4.36 -7.25
C ILE A 46 -5.36 4.27 -8.54
N SER A 47 -6.68 4.14 -8.44
CA SER A 47 -7.59 4.07 -9.58
C SER A 47 -7.57 5.37 -10.39
N CYS A 48 -7.62 6.52 -9.73
CA CYS A 48 -7.54 7.83 -10.39
C CYS A 48 -6.18 8.04 -11.08
N ARG A 49 -5.07 7.65 -10.44
CA ARG A 49 -3.72 7.71 -11.04
C ARG A 49 -3.60 6.85 -12.29
N TYR A 50 -4.16 5.64 -12.24
CA TYR A 50 -4.24 4.77 -13.40
C TYR A 50 -5.02 5.47 -14.52
N MET A 51 -6.22 6.00 -14.24
CA MET A 51 -7.02 6.70 -15.24
C MET A 51 -6.30 7.93 -15.82
N CYS A 52 -5.60 8.73 -15.02
CA CYS A 52 -4.78 9.85 -15.52
C CYS A 52 -3.73 9.41 -16.54
N ARG A 53 -3.13 8.23 -16.35
CA ARG A 53 -2.09 7.69 -17.24
C ARG A 53 -2.63 7.34 -18.62
N PHE A 54 -3.85 6.82 -18.70
CA PHE A 54 -4.50 6.41 -19.96
C PHE A 54 -5.32 7.54 -20.59
N HIS A 55 -5.87 8.45 -19.79
CA HIS A 55 -6.70 9.56 -20.24
C HIS A 55 -5.98 10.92 -20.07
N ARG A 56 -5.00 11.17 -20.94
CA ARG A 56 -4.13 12.37 -20.95
C ARG A 56 -4.85 13.74 -21.03
N ARG A 57 -6.18 13.77 -21.24
CA ARG A 57 -6.97 15.01 -21.37
C ARG A 57 -7.90 15.31 -20.20
N HIS A 58 -7.98 14.44 -19.19
CA HIS A 58 -8.94 14.60 -18.09
C HIS A 58 -8.28 15.04 -16.78
N HIS A 59 -8.36 16.35 -16.52
CA HIS A 59 -8.10 17.00 -15.23
C HIS A 59 -8.90 16.46 -14.02
N PRO A 60 -10.17 15.98 -14.12
CA PRO A 60 -10.93 15.63 -12.91
C PRO A 60 -10.32 14.47 -12.10
N TYR A 61 -9.64 13.51 -12.76
CA TYR A 61 -9.00 12.41 -12.04
C TYR A 61 -7.76 12.87 -11.27
N GLN A 62 -7.10 13.95 -11.68
CA GLN A 62 -5.96 14.51 -10.97
C GLN A 62 -6.41 15.21 -9.68
N ASP A 63 -7.51 15.95 -9.73
CA ASP A 63 -8.11 16.61 -8.57
C ASP A 63 -8.68 15.59 -7.57
N LEU A 64 -9.37 14.56 -8.08
CA LEU A 64 -9.86 13.45 -7.27
C LEU A 64 -8.71 12.69 -6.62
N ALA A 65 -7.65 12.37 -7.36
CA ALA A 65 -6.47 11.73 -6.80
C ALA A 65 -5.85 12.57 -5.66
N THR A 66 -5.74 13.88 -5.84
CA THR A 66 -5.22 14.77 -4.79
C THR A 66 -6.11 14.74 -3.54
N THR A 67 -7.43 14.77 -3.73
CA THR A 67 -8.40 14.67 -2.63
C THR A 67 -8.27 13.36 -1.88
N TYR A 68 -8.27 12.23 -2.59
CA TYR A 68 -8.16 10.90 -1.99
C TYR A 68 -6.80 10.67 -1.32
N LYS A 69 -5.72 11.26 -1.83
CA LYS A 69 -4.40 11.24 -1.18
C LYS A 69 -4.44 11.93 0.17
N LEU A 70 -5.03 13.13 0.24
CA LEU A 70 -5.17 13.87 1.50
C LEU A 70 -6.02 13.10 2.52
N ASP A 71 -7.11 12.48 2.08
CA ASP A 71 -7.99 11.71 2.96
C ASP A 71 -7.30 10.45 3.49
N CYS A 72 -6.59 9.72 2.63
CA CYS A 72 -5.78 8.57 3.03
C CYS A 72 -4.68 8.97 4.02
N LEU A 73 -3.97 10.07 3.76
CA LEU A 73 -2.90 10.57 4.60
C LEU A 73 -3.41 11.04 5.98
N ARG A 74 -4.53 11.78 6.03
CA ARG A 74 -5.15 12.19 7.30
C ARG A 74 -5.58 10.97 8.11
N SER A 75 -6.22 10.00 7.47
CA SER A 75 -6.63 8.76 8.12
C SER A 75 -5.43 7.98 8.67
N LEU A 76 -4.34 7.85 7.90
CA LEU A 76 -3.10 7.23 8.36
C LEU A 76 -2.54 7.97 9.58
N SER A 77 -2.44 9.30 9.50
CA SER A 77 -1.93 10.16 10.58
C SER A 77 -2.74 10.02 11.87
N GLN A 78 -4.07 9.92 11.77
CA GLN A 78 -4.94 9.67 12.91
C GLN A 78 -4.72 8.27 13.49
N SER A 79 -4.64 7.24 12.64
CA SER A 79 -4.40 5.86 13.07
C SER A 79 -3.08 5.69 13.82
N ILE A 80 -2.02 6.40 13.44
CA ILE A 80 -0.72 6.34 14.14
C ILE A 80 -0.66 7.21 15.40
N ALA A 81 -1.55 8.19 15.54
CA ALA A 81 -1.57 9.10 16.70
C ALA A 81 -2.22 8.47 17.94
N VAL A 82 -3.17 7.54 17.78
CA VAL A 82 -3.99 6.96 18.88
C VAL A 82 -3.28 5.82 19.63
N ALA A 83 -1.97 5.96 19.84
CA ALA A 83 -1.06 5.04 20.53
C ALA A 83 -0.73 3.70 19.80
N PRO A 84 0.49 3.16 19.97
CA PRO A 84 1.08 2.17 19.06
C PRO A 84 0.69 0.70 19.33
N SER A 85 -0.20 0.43 20.29
CA SER A 85 -0.38 -0.92 20.84
C SER A 85 -1.15 -1.89 19.93
N ALA A 86 -1.80 -1.40 18.88
CA ALA A 86 -2.44 -2.24 17.87
C ALA A 86 -2.57 -1.48 16.54
N VAL A 87 -1.54 -1.57 15.70
CA VAL A 87 -1.64 -1.01 14.35
C VAL A 87 -2.55 -1.92 13.51
N SER A 88 -3.57 -1.39 12.85
CA SER A 88 -4.42 -2.23 12.00
C SER A 88 -3.77 -2.54 10.64
N ASP A 89 -4.16 -3.65 10.01
CA ASP A 89 -3.76 -3.96 8.63
C ASP A 89 -4.12 -2.83 7.66
N ALA A 90 -5.25 -2.16 7.87
CA ALA A 90 -5.65 -1.00 7.09
C ALA A 90 -4.66 0.16 7.24
N THR A 91 -4.09 0.35 8.43
CA THR A 91 -3.08 1.38 8.69
C THR A 91 -1.79 1.08 7.92
N ILE A 92 -1.36 -0.17 7.91
CA ILE A 92 -0.19 -0.62 7.13
C ILE A 92 -0.48 -0.50 5.63
N ALA A 93 -1.65 -0.93 5.18
CA ALA A 93 -2.06 -0.86 3.79
C ALA A 93 -2.14 0.60 3.27
N LYS A 94 -2.64 1.54 4.08
CA LYS A 94 -2.62 2.99 3.77
C LYS A 94 -1.19 3.49 3.51
N ALA A 95 -0.23 3.11 4.35
CA ALA A 95 1.17 3.49 4.16
C ALA A 95 1.78 2.90 2.87
N ILE A 96 1.49 1.64 2.54
CA ILE A 96 1.95 1.00 1.29
C ILE A 96 1.33 1.70 0.07
N VAL A 97 0.04 2.03 0.11
CA VAL A 97 -0.65 2.74 -0.97
C VAL A 97 -0.04 4.12 -1.20
N LEU A 98 0.22 4.88 -0.13
CA LEU A 98 0.88 6.18 -0.24
C LEU A 98 2.31 6.04 -0.78
N ALA A 99 3.08 5.05 -0.31
CA ALA A 99 4.41 4.77 -0.85
C ALA A 99 4.39 4.54 -2.37
N GLN A 100 3.39 3.80 -2.86
CA GLN A 100 3.23 3.58 -4.29
C GLN A 100 2.88 4.86 -5.05
N ASP A 101 1.97 5.69 -4.53
CA ASP A 101 1.60 6.96 -5.17
C ASP A 101 2.83 7.87 -5.29
N GLU A 102 3.61 8.04 -4.23
CA GLU A 102 4.82 8.86 -4.26
C GLU A 102 5.83 8.33 -5.28
N LEU A 103 6.03 7.01 -5.32
CA LEU A 103 6.92 6.39 -6.31
C LEU A 103 6.43 6.62 -7.75
N ALA A 104 5.13 6.53 -7.98
CA ALA A 104 4.53 6.76 -9.30
C ALA A 104 4.66 8.23 -9.75
N LEU A 105 4.73 9.16 -8.80
CA LEU A 105 4.96 10.59 -9.04
C LEU A 105 6.46 10.96 -9.08
N GLY A 106 7.35 10.02 -8.78
CA GLY A 106 8.80 10.23 -8.77
C GLY A 106 9.36 10.76 -7.44
N ASP A 107 8.55 10.91 -6.39
CA ASP A 107 9.03 11.23 -5.05
C ASP A 107 9.52 9.97 -4.34
N VAL A 108 10.72 9.56 -4.72
CA VAL A 108 11.40 8.39 -4.18
C VAL A 108 11.58 8.53 -2.67
N GLN A 109 12.01 9.69 -2.17
CA GLN A 109 12.32 9.85 -0.75
C GLN A 109 11.08 9.72 0.15
N THR A 110 9.97 10.35 -0.22
CA THR A 110 8.71 10.22 0.55
C THR A 110 8.16 8.80 0.46
N SER A 111 8.28 8.15 -0.71
CA SER A 111 7.96 6.72 -0.86
C SER A 111 8.74 5.85 0.13
N ARG A 112 10.06 6.09 0.27
CA ARG A 112 10.91 5.39 1.24
C ARG A 112 10.42 5.55 2.66
N ASN A 113 10.07 6.78 3.05
CA ASN A 113 9.62 7.10 4.40
C ASN A 113 8.34 6.34 4.74
N HIS A 114 7.41 6.23 3.80
CA HIS A 114 6.20 5.43 3.96
C HIS A 114 6.49 3.93 4.10
N VAL A 115 7.41 3.38 3.30
CA VAL A 115 7.85 1.98 3.42
C VAL A 115 8.49 1.70 4.78
N LEU A 116 9.41 2.57 5.23
CA LEU A 116 10.06 2.41 6.53
C LEU A 116 9.05 2.52 7.69
N GLY A 117 8.08 3.44 7.58
CA GLY A 117 6.97 3.54 8.52
C GLY A 117 6.14 2.26 8.58
N ALA A 118 5.79 1.69 7.41
CA ALA A 118 5.08 0.42 7.33
C ALA A 118 5.88 -0.73 7.96
N VAL A 119 7.19 -0.84 7.70
CA VAL A 119 8.05 -1.86 8.35
C VAL A 119 8.03 -1.71 9.87
N LYS A 120 8.14 -0.47 10.38
CA LYS A 120 8.08 -0.22 11.83
C LYS A 120 6.74 -0.64 12.42
N MET A 121 5.65 -0.33 11.75
CA MET A 121 4.29 -0.74 12.17
C MET A 121 4.13 -2.27 12.22
N VAL A 122 4.67 -2.98 11.23
CA VAL A 122 4.67 -4.46 11.22
C VAL A 122 5.45 -5.02 12.40
N ASN A 123 6.62 -4.47 12.69
CA ASN A 123 7.45 -4.92 13.80
C ASN A 123 6.77 -4.69 15.16
N LEU A 124 6.04 -3.56 15.32
CA LEU A 124 5.25 -3.29 16.51
C LEU A 124 4.09 -4.28 16.71
N ASN A 125 3.56 -4.86 15.63
CA ASN A 125 2.50 -5.86 15.65
C ASN A 125 3.00 -7.31 15.86
N GLY A 126 4.23 -7.51 16.33
CA GLY A 126 4.79 -8.85 16.53
C GLY A 126 5.31 -9.52 15.25
N GLY A 127 5.49 -8.74 14.19
CA GLY A 127 6.19 -9.17 12.97
C GLY A 127 5.26 -9.65 11.84
N PRO A 128 5.86 -10.09 10.72
CA PRO A 128 5.17 -10.24 9.45
C PRO A 128 4.16 -11.39 9.37
N ARG A 129 4.29 -12.40 10.24
CA ARG A 129 3.39 -13.57 10.26
C ARG A 129 2.00 -13.25 10.82
N LEU A 130 1.84 -12.13 11.52
CA LEU A 130 0.59 -11.72 12.19
C LEU A 130 -0.22 -10.70 11.40
N LEU A 131 0.25 -10.27 10.22
CA LEU A 131 -0.48 -9.32 9.39
C LEU A 131 -1.60 -9.99 8.61
N GLY A 132 -2.78 -9.37 8.64
CA GLY A 132 -3.95 -9.87 7.95
C GLY A 132 -3.79 -9.91 6.44
N VAL A 133 -4.63 -10.75 5.85
CA VAL A 133 -4.48 -11.28 4.49
C VAL A 133 -3.32 -12.27 4.36
N GLY A 134 -3.05 -13.05 5.41
CA GLY A 134 -2.09 -14.17 5.36
C GLY A 134 -0.65 -13.77 5.03
N GLY A 135 -0.20 -12.58 5.47
CA GLY A 135 1.15 -12.07 5.18
C GLY A 135 1.29 -11.37 3.82
N PHE A 136 0.21 -11.17 3.07
CA PHE A 136 0.25 -10.48 1.77
C PHE A 136 0.74 -9.02 1.86
N LEU A 137 0.29 -8.25 2.86
CA LEU A 137 0.75 -6.87 3.05
C LEU A 137 2.27 -6.81 3.30
N TRP A 138 2.81 -7.79 4.02
CA TRP A 138 4.24 -7.93 4.20
C TRP A 138 4.96 -8.20 2.87
N TYR A 139 4.41 -9.09 2.06
CA TYR A 139 4.99 -9.40 0.76
C TYR A 139 4.98 -8.19 -0.18
N LEU A 140 3.88 -7.42 -0.24
CA LEU A 140 3.85 -6.16 -1.00
C LEU A 140 4.95 -5.21 -0.52
N LEU A 141 5.09 -5.05 0.80
CA LEU A 141 6.12 -4.23 1.41
C LEU A 141 7.54 -4.72 1.07
N GLN A 142 7.78 -6.02 1.12
CA GLN A 142 9.04 -6.63 0.72
C GLN A 142 9.36 -6.37 -0.75
N ASN A 143 8.37 -6.41 -1.64
CA ASN A 143 8.59 -6.08 -3.05
C ASN A 143 8.95 -4.62 -3.28
N PHE A 144 8.36 -3.69 -2.50
CA PHE A 144 8.79 -2.29 -2.52
C PHE A 144 10.25 -2.13 -2.07
N VAL A 145 10.66 -2.89 -1.06
CA VAL A 145 12.05 -2.90 -0.56
C VAL A 145 13.01 -3.59 -1.55
N GLN A 146 12.58 -4.67 -2.22
CA GLN A 146 13.40 -5.52 -3.08
C GLN A 146 13.49 -5.07 -4.54
N ARG A 147 12.77 -4.02 -4.98
CA ARG A 147 13.07 -3.35 -6.25
C ARG A 147 14.46 -2.72 -6.19
N LYS A 148 15.47 -3.58 -6.39
CA LYS A 148 16.92 -3.32 -6.38
C LYS A 148 17.20 -2.16 -7.32
N GLY A 149 17.42 -0.98 -6.75
CA GLY A 149 17.77 0.25 -7.46
C GLY A 149 17.16 1.53 -6.89
N GLY A 150 16.07 1.46 -6.11
CA GLY A 150 15.38 2.66 -5.62
C GLY A 150 15.85 3.19 -4.25
N PHE A 151 16.36 2.32 -3.37
CA PHE A 151 16.61 2.68 -1.97
C PHE A 151 17.91 2.06 -1.43
N ALA A 152 19.04 2.64 -1.81
CA ALA A 152 20.31 2.36 -1.13
C ALA A 152 20.18 2.72 0.37
N GLY A 153 20.27 1.71 1.24
CA GLY A 153 20.27 1.83 2.71
C GLY A 153 18.98 1.45 3.44
N ALA A 154 18.07 0.67 2.85
CA ALA A 154 17.02 0.02 3.66
C ALA A 154 17.69 -1.08 4.52
N PRO A 155 17.42 -1.16 5.83
CA PRO A 155 18.01 -2.18 6.68
C PRO A 155 17.63 -3.57 6.18
N GLU A 156 18.60 -4.49 6.17
CA GLU A 156 18.35 -5.90 5.89
C GLU A 156 17.30 -6.43 6.86
N LEU A 157 16.15 -6.82 6.30
CA LEU A 157 15.09 -7.47 7.03
C LEU A 157 15.47 -8.93 7.25
N SER A 158 16.25 -9.17 8.30
CA SER A 158 16.57 -10.52 8.77
C SER A 158 15.32 -11.17 9.34
N ALA A 159 14.79 -12.17 8.63
CA ALA A 159 13.86 -13.13 9.20
C ALA A 159 14.65 -14.01 10.17
N LYS A 160 14.73 -13.60 11.44
CA LYS A 160 15.16 -14.52 12.50
C LYS A 160 13.99 -15.45 12.82
N THR A 161 14.15 -16.70 12.39
CA THR A 161 13.50 -17.90 12.92
C THR A 161 13.54 -17.95 14.44
#